data_AF-A0A3E0PGA9-F1
#
_entry.id   AF-A0A3E0PGA9-F1
#
_cell.length_a   1.000
_cell.length_b   1.000
_cell.length_c   1.000
_cell.angle_alpha   90.00
_cell.angle_beta   90.00
_cell.angle_gamma   90.00
#
_symmetry.space_group_name_H-M   'P 1'
#
loop_
_entity.id
_entity.type
_entity.pdbx_description
1 polymer ?
#
loop_
_entity_poly.entity_id
_entity_poly.type
_entity_poly.pdbx_seq_one_letter_code
_entity_poly.pdbx_strand_id
1 'polypeptide(L)'
;MIHKDQEELTMRILFAASLLALCMLAIGCDVSGEPVDYDKVCSLGNDKKSIETKGFLDDAGGVFCSNTSGRMECGFKLKKELGAEKGFTADVAIGSGANTMDELERGYERTDIVIRNNAGEVVDLGKEVTVTGTLSAYQSSEAEGGVGCFVKVFKIEQ
;
A
#
# COMPACT_ATOMS: atom_id res chain seq x y z
N MET A 1 44.22 -43.55 -3.04
CA MET A 1 44.11 -42.36 -2.17
C MET A 1 43.87 -41.07 -2.97
N ILE A 2 43.19 -41.15 -4.14
CA ILE A 2 42.93 -40.00 -5.04
C ILE A 2 41.42 -39.73 -5.18
N HIS A 3 40.57 -40.71 -4.80
CA HIS A 3 39.13 -40.61 -4.99
C HIS A 3 38.41 -39.78 -3.92
N LYS A 4 38.97 -39.69 -2.70
CA LYS A 4 38.30 -39.04 -1.56
C LYS A 4 38.39 -37.51 -1.60
N ASP A 5 39.46 -36.96 -2.19
CA ASP A 5 39.67 -35.51 -2.31
C ASP A 5 38.79 -34.84 -3.39
N GLN A 6 38.32 -35.60 -4.39
CA GLN A 6 37.46 -35.09 -5.46
C GLN A 6 36.01 -34.87 -5.01
N GLU A 7 35.51 -35.69 -4.10
CA GLU A 7 34.14 -35.57 -3.54
C GLU A 7 34.02 -34.40 -2.56
N GLU A 8 35.06 -34.11 -1.78
CA GLU A 8 35.04 -33.00 -0.82
C GLU A 8 35.08 -31.63 -1.52
N LEU A 9 35.79 -31.54 -2.65
CA LEU A 9 35.87 -30.31 -3.45
C LEU A 9 34.55 -30.00 -4.15
N THR A 10 33.87 -31.02 -4.71
CA THR A 10 32.57 -30.86 -5.36
C THR A 10 31.47 -30.51 -4.37
N MET A 11 31.47 -31.10 -3.16
CA MET A 11 30.51 -30.77 -2.11
C MET A 11 30.68 -29.32 -1.61
N ARG A 12 31.93 -28.82 -1.45
CA ARG A 12 32.19 -27.42 -1.06
C ARG A 12 31.78 -26.41 -2.13
N ILE A 13 31.97 -26.73 -3.41
CA ILE A 13 31.54 -25.87 -4.53
C ILE A 13 30.01 -25.82 -4.63
N LEU A 14 29.32 -26.95 -4.42
CA LEU A 14 27.85 -27.02 -4.41
C LEU A 14 27.23 -26.24 -3.23
N PHE A 15 27.86 -26.26 -2.05
CA PHE A 15 27.43 -25.46 -0.89
C PHE A 15 27.68 -23.96 -1.06
N ALA A 16 28.77 -23.55 -1.72
CA ALA A 16 29.03 -22.13 -2.00
C ALA A 16 28.09 -21.56 -3.08
N ALA A 17 27.73 -22.36 -4.08
CA ALA A 17 26.81 -21.96 -5.14
C ALA A 17 25.36 -21.81 -4.64
N SER A 18 24.92 -22.60 -3.66
CA SER A 18 23.59 -22.48 -3.08
C SER A 18 23.43 -21.25 -2.17
N LEU A 19 24.48 -20.84 -1.46
CA LEU A 19 24.48 -19.62 -0.64
C LEU A 19 24.47 -18.32 -1.48
N LEU A 20 25.08 -18.31 -2.67
CA LEU A 20 25.09 -17.13 -3.54
C LEU A 20 23.75 -16.93 -4.27
N ALA A 21 23.02 -18.00 -4.56
CA ALA A 21 21.72 -17.94 -5.25
C ALA A 21 20.57 -17.43 -4.35
N LEU A 22 20.69 -17.57 -3.03
CA LEU A 22 19.66 -17.11 -2.09
C LEU A 22 19.69 -15.59 -1.85
N CYS A 23 20.80 -14.91 -2.13
CA CYS A 23 20.93 -13.45 -1.91
C CYS A 23 20.33 -12.59 -3.03
N MET A 24 20.00 -13.15 -4.22
CA MET A 24 19.48 -12.34 -5.34
C MET A 24 17.97 -12.12 -5.33
N LEU A 25 17.23 -12.69 -4.36
CA LEU A 25 15.76 -12.55 -4.27
C LEU A 25 15.29 -11.34 -3.43
N ALA A 26 16.21 -10.52 -2.89
CA ALA A 26 15.87 -9.40 -2.02
C ALA A 26 15.97 -8.01 -2.71
N ILE A 27 15.85 -7.94 -4.04
CA ILE A 27 15.64 -6.65 -4.72
C ILE A 27 14.16 -6.28 -4.55
N GLY A 28 13.80 -5.81 -3.36
CA GLY A 28 12.51 -5.18 -3.14
C GLY A 28 12.45 -3.91 -3.99
N CYS A 29 11.49 -3.82 -4.92
CA CYS A 29 11.20 -2.58 -5.62
C CYS A 29 10.72 -1.55 -4.59
N ASP A 30 11.58 -0.61 -4.22
CA ASP A 30 11.20 0.51 -3.37
C ASP A 30 10.37 1.50 -4.20
N VAL A 31 9.04 1.41 -4.07
CA VAL A 31 8.10 2.32 -4.75
C VAL A 31 8.05 3.61 -3.95
N SER A 32 8.51 4.71 -4.55
CA SER A 32 8.51 6.05 -3.93
C SER A 32 7.52 7.00 -4.62
N GLY A 33 7.05 8.00 -3.87
CA GLY A 33 6.22 9.10 -4.37
C GLY A 33 6.85 10.46 -4.05
N GLU A 34 6.38 11.52 -4.71
CA GLU A 34 6.71 12.90 -4.33
C GLU A 34 6.06 13.20 -2.97
N PRO A 35 6.82 13.58 -1.92
CA PRO A 35 6.22 13.94 -0.64
C PRO A 35 5.35 15.18 -0.79
N VAL A 36 4.08 15.09 -0.40
CA VAL A 36 3.10 16.17 -0.50
C VAL A 36 2.40 16.34 0.85
N ASP A 37 2.39 17.58 1.36
CA ASP A 37 1.60 17.95 2.54
C ASP A 37 0.13 17.57 2.31
N TYR A 38 -0.52 16.97 3.32
CA TYR A 38 -1.92 16.50 3.21
C TYR A 38 -2.86 17.54 2.57
N ASP A 39 -2.77 18.80 3.02
CA ASP A 39 -3.65 19.90 2.56
C ASP A 39 -3.45 20.26 1.06
N LYS A 40 -2.35 19.82 0.45
CA LYS A 40 -2.00 20.09 -0.94
C LYS A 40 -2.20 18.88 -1.86
N VAL A 41 -2.62 17.74 -1.31
CA VAL A 41 -2.77 16.49 -2.06
C VAL A 41 -3.78 16.65 -3.19
N CYS A 42 -5.02 17.02 -2.88
CA CYS A 42 -6.08 17.24 -3.88
C CYS A 42 -5.87 18.55 -4.65
N SER A 43 -4.90 18.56 -5.56
CA SER A 43 -4.69 19.64 -6.52
C SER A 43 -4.62 19.08 -7.93
N LEU A 44 -5.14 19.83 -8.93
CA LEU A 44 -5.04 19.43 -10.33
C LEU A 44 -3.58 19.32 -10.80
N GLY A 45 -2.65 20.03 -10.15
CA GLY A 45 -1.22 19.93 -10.43
C GLY A 45 -0.57 18.61 -10.00
N ASN A 46 -1.27 17.81 -9.20
CA ASN A 46 -0.84 16.49 -8.77
C ASN A 46 -1.53 15.35 -9.53
N ASP A 47 -2.42 15.64 -10.48
CA ASP A 47 -3.11 14.60 -11.24
C ASP A 47 -2.11 13.65 -11.91
N LYS A 48 -2.36 12.34 -11.77
CA LYS A 48 -1.56 11.22 -12.30
C LYS A 48 -0.14 11.10 -11.72
N LYS A 49 0.23 11.90 -10.73
CA LYS A 49 1.52 11.77 -10.05
C LYS A 49 1.50 10.66 -9.01
N SER A 50 2.65 10.02 -8.81
CA SER A 50 2.90 9.22 -7.61
C SER A 50 3.23 10.17 -6.47
N ILE A 51 2.40 10.18 -5.43
CA ILE A 51 2.60 11.02 -4.24
C ILE A 51 2.81 10.16 -3.01
N GLU A 52 3.41 10.76 -1.98
CA GLU A 52 3.53 10.23 -0.64
C GLU A 52 2.94 11.26 0.34
N THR A 53 2.01 10.83 1.19
CA THR A 53 1.39 11.74 2.17
C THR A 53 0.96 11.00 3.43
N LYS A 54 0.80 11.74 4.53
CA LYS A 54 0.46 11.19 5.84
C LYS A 54 -0.99 11.46 6.21
N GLY A 55 -1.61 10.53 6.92
CA GLY A 55 -2.94 10.69 7.47
C GLY A 55 -3.43 9.46 8.21
N PHE A 56 -4.72 9.42 8.51
CA PHE A 56 -5.38 8.36 9.24
C PHE A 56 -6.39 7.66 8.33
N LEU A 57 -6.29 6.35 8.17
CA LEU A 57 -7.25 5.56 7.41
C LEU A 57 -8.52 5.37 8.24
N ASP A 58 -9.67 5.63 7.61
CA ASP A 58 -10.98 5.48 8.21
C ASP A 58 -11.95 4.85 7.21
N ASP A 59 -12.83 3.97 7.70
CA ASP A 59 -13.86 3.31 6.89
C ASP A 59 -15.05 4.23 6.57
N ALA A 60 -15.13 5.42 7.19
CA ALA A 60 -16.24 6.37 7.07
C ALA A 60 -17.63 5.75 7.27
N GLY A 61 -17.73 4.71 8.10
CA GLY A 61 -18.97 3.98 8.34
C GLY A 61 -19.34 2.93 7.28
N GLY A 62 -18.49 2.72 6.27
CA GLY A 62 -18.64 1.66 5.30
C GLY A 62 -17.60 1.73 4.17
N VAL A 63 -16.90 0.62 3.96
CA VAL A 63 -15.97 0.37 2.87
C VAL A 63 -16.73 -0.11 1.61
N PHE A 64 -16.50 0.57 0.48
CA PHE A 64 -16.99 0.16 -0.82
C PHE A 64 -15.84 -0.37 -1.68
N CYS A 65 -15.98 -1.58 -2.21
CA CYS A 65 -14.97 -2.20 -3.06
C CYS A 65 -15.43 -2.27 -4.53
N SER A 66 -14.53 -1.98 -5.46
CA SER A 66 -14.79 -1.92 -6.89
C SER A 66 -13.59 -2.38 -7.71
N ASN A 67 -13.85 -2.90 -8.91
CA ASN A 67 -12.81 -3.35 -9.86
C ASN A 67 -12.68 -2.44 -11.10
N THR A 68 -13.27 -1.24 -11.08
CA THR A 68 -13.29 -0.31 -12.23
C THR A 68 -11.89 0.11 -12.70
N SER A 69 -10.88 0.03 -11.84
CA SER A 69 -9.49 0.39 -12.14
C SER A 69 -8.65 -0.78 -12.69
N GLY A 70 -9.26 -1.94 -12.95
CA GLY A 70 -8.60 -3.16 -13.43
C GLY A 70 -8.05 -4.06 -12.32
N ARG A 71 -8.18 -3.67 -11.05
CA ARG A 71 -7.96 -4.53 -9.87
C ARG A 71 -9.03 -4.24 -8.83
N MET A 72 -9.36 -5.23 -8.00
CA MET A 72 -10.33 -5.07 -6.92
C MET A 72 -9.71 -4.23 -5.80
N GLU A 73 -10.29 -3.07 -5.53
CA GLU A 73 -9.83 -2.11 -4.52
C GLU A 73 -10.99 -1.67 -3.66
N CYS A 74 -10.70 -1.33 -2.42
CA CYS A 74 -11.64 -0.86 -1.43
C CYS A 74 -11.27 0.56 -1.01
N GLY A 75 -12.23 1.47 -1.10
CA GLY A 75 -12.02 2.88 -0.80
C GLY A 75 -12.13 3.16 0.69
N PHE A 76 -11.03 3.63 1.29
CA PHE A 76 -11.00 4.19 2.64
C PHE A 76 -10.91 5.71 2.57
N LYS A 77 -11.30 6.43 3.62
CA LYS A 77 -10.96 7.85 3.75
C LYS A 77 -9.59 7.98 4.40
N LEU A 78 -8.67 8.65 3.73
CA LEU A 78 -7.48 9.18 4.39
C LEU A 78 -7.84 10.56 4.95
N LYS A 79 -7.71 10.71 6.26
CA LYS A 79 -8.05 11.92 7.01
C LYS A 79 -6.79 12.59 7.56
N LYS A 80 -6.81 13.90 7.72
CA LYS A 80 -5.69 14.66 8.31
C LYS A 80 -5.46 14.28 9.77
N GLU A 81 -6.55 14.04 10.48
CA GLU A 81 -6.60 13.74 11.90
C GLU A 81 -7.77 12.79 12.20
N LEU A 82 -7.69 12.08 13.34
CA LEU A 82 -8.75 11.19 13.78
C LEU A 82 -10.07 11.96 13.97
N GLY A 83 -11.17 11.39 13.46
CA GLY A 83 -12.50 11.97 13.61
C GLY A 83 -12.80 13.15 12.68
N ALA A 84 -11.87 13.58 11.83
CA ALA A 84 -12.17 14.59 10.81
C ALA A 84 -13.35 14.13 9.92
N GLU A 85 -14.28 15.04 9.63
CA GLU A 85 -15.43 14.73 8.78
C GLU A 85 -15.01 14.51 7.32
N LYS A 86 -13.94 15.19 6.90
CA LYS A 86 -13.48 15.22 5.51
C LYS A 86 -12.17 14.48 5.33
N GLY A 87 -12.03 13.93 4.12
CA GLY A 87 -10.83 13.26 3.64
C GLY A 87 -10.97 12.91 2.18
N PHE A 88 -9.87 12.53 1.54
CA PHE A 88 -9.89 11.99 0.19
C PHE A 88 -9.88 10.46 0.24
N THR A 89 -10.28 9.82 -0.86
CA THR A 89 -10.33 8.35 -0.90
C THR A 89 -8.93 7.78 -1.13
N ALA A 90 -8.55 6.79 -0.33
CA ALA A 90 -7.38 5.94 -0.52
C ALA A 90 -7.88 4.54 -0.90
N ASP A 91 -7.68 4.16 -2.16
CA ASP A 91 -8.11 2.88 -2.72
C ASP A 91 -7.02 1.83 -2.45
N VAL A 92 -7.32 0.89 -1.54
CA VAL A 92 -6.42 -0.18 -1.12
C VAL A 92 -6.82 -1.47 -1.84
N ALA A 93 -5.86 -2.15 -2.46
CA ALA A 93 -6.13 -3.39 -3.18
C ALA A 93 -6.51 -4.53 -2.23
N ILE A 94 -7.42 -5.40 -2.67
CA ILE A 94 -7.71 -6.67 -1.96
C ILE A 94 -6.58 -7.67 -2.22
N GLY A 95 -6.12 -8.35 -1.17
CA GLY A 95 -5.10 -9.38 -1.23
C GLY A 95 -4.62 -9.83 0.15
N SER A 96 -3.86 -10.92 0.18
CA SER A 96 -3.30 -11.49 1.42
C SER A 96 -1.90 -10.98 1.79
N GLY A 97 -1.33 -10.09 0.98
CA GLY A 97 0.07 -9.66 1.07
C GLY A 97 0.27 -8.29 1.73
N ALA A 98 1.49 -7.77 1.59
CA ALA A 98 1.81 -6.39 1.96
C ALA A 98 1.02 -5.39 1.11
N ASN A 99 0.71 -4.23 1.69
CA ASN A 99 -0.01 -3.12 1.03
C ASN A 99 -1.40 -3.50 0.49
N THR A 100 -2.05 -4.47 1.12
CA THR A 100 -3.38 -4.96 0.72
C THR A 100 -4.29 -5.09 1.93
N MET A 101 -5.58 -5.27 1.68
CA MET A 101 -6.55 -5.64 2.70
C MET A 101 -7.18 -7.00 2.42
N ASP A 102 -7.66 -7.67 3.46
CA ASP A 102 -8.46 -8.88 3.29
C ASP A 102 -9.79 -8.60 2.59
N GLU A 103 -10.32 -9.59 1.88
CA GLU A 103 -11.64 -9.49 1.28
C GLU A 103 -12.71 -9.44 2.37
N LEU A 104 -13.62 -8.46 2.29
CA LEU A 104 -14.73 -8.32 3.23
C LEU A 104 -15.93 -9.15 2.79
N GLU A 105 -16.44 -9.97 3.70
CA GLU A 105 -17.68 -10.69 3.48
C GLU A 105 -18.91 -9.76 3.56
N ARG A 106 -20.04 -10.23 3.05
CA ARG A 106 -21.29 -9.48 3.13
C ARG A 106 -21.71 -9.32 4.60
N GLY A 107 -21.91 -8.07 5.02
CA GLY A 107 -22.34 -7.76 6.39
C GLY A 107 -21.19 -7.79 7.40
N TYR A 108 -19.96 -7.60 6.93
CA TYR A 108 -18.78 -7.43 7.79
C TYR A 108 -18.99 -6.35 8.86
N GLU A 109 -18.31 -6.53 9.98
CA GLU A 109 -18.17 -5.58 11.06
C GLU A 109 -16.85 -4.81 10.93
N ARG A 110 -16.74 -3.64 11.57
CA ARG A 110 -15.50 -2.83 11.53
C ARG A 110 -14.25 -3.63 11.95
N THR A 111 -14.40 -4.61 12.84
CA THR A 111 -13.32 -5.48 13.31
C THR A 111 -12.80 -6.47 12.26
N ASP A 112 -13.57 -6.71 11.20
CA ASP A 112 -13.17 -7.60 10.10
C ASP A 112 -12.26 -6.89 9.09
N ILE A 113 -12.12 -5.56 9.20
CA ILE A 113 -11.24 -4.77 8.35
C ILE A 113 -9.78 -5.00 8.77
N VAL A 114 -9.07 -5.78 7.95
CA VAL A 114 -7.64 -6.04 8.13
C VAL A 114 -6.88 -5.46 6.95
N ILE A 115 -6.11 -4.41 7.20
CA ILE A 115 -5.19 -3.77 6.24
C ILE A 115 -3.76 -4.13 6.64
N ARG A 116 -2.91 -4.50 5.68
CA ARG A 116 -1.49 -4.80 5.91
C ARG A 116 -0.59 -3.72 5.32
N ASN A 117 0.41 -3.30 6.09
CA ASN A 117 1.45 -2.35 5.67
C ASN A 117 2.46 -3.01 4.72
N ASN A 118 3.49 -2.26 4.31
CA ASN A 118 4.55 -2.71 3.42
C ASN A 118 5.41 -3.85 4.01
N ALA A 119 5.48 -3.95 5.34
CA ALA A 119 6.14 -5.05 6.04
C ALA A 119 5.22 -6.30 6.18
N GLY A 120 3.96 -6.21 5.76
CA GLY A 120 2.96 -7.28 5.91
C GLY A 120 2.29 -7.31 7.28
N GLU A 121 2.54 -6.32 8.13
CA GLU A 121 1.96 -6.20 9.48
C GLU A 121 0.60 -5.52 9.42
N VAL A 122 -0.29 -5.84 10.36
CA VAL A 122 -1.61 -5.22 10.42
C VAL A 122 -1.50 -3.75 10.82
N VAL A 123 -2.13 -2.88 10.05
CA VAL A 123 -2.24 -1.43 10.29
C VAL A 123 -3.25 -1.16 11.41
N ASP A 124 -2.83 -0.40 12.40
CA ASP A 124 -3.72 0.17 13.42
C ASP A 124 -4.41 1.42 12.84
N LEU A 125 -5.73 1.34 12.61
CA LEU A 125 -6.53 2.46 12.07
C LEU A 125 -6.60 3.68 13.02
N GLY A 126 -6.17 3.53 14.28
CA GLY A 126 -6.04 4.63 15.23
C GLY A 126 -4.72 5.41 15.13
N LYS A 127 -3.81 5.01 14.24
CA LYS A 127 -2.49 5.64 14.08
C LYS A 127 -2.32 6.26 12.70
N GLU A 128 -1.44 7.26 12.66
CA GLU A 128 -1.04 7.87 11.40
C GLU A 128 -0.30 6.84 10.55
N VAL A 129 -0.57 6.86 9.25
CA VAL A 129 0.12 6.09 8.23
C VAL A 129 0.68 7.03 7.17
N THR A 130 1.75 6.62 6.52
CA THR A 130 2.17 7.18 5.24
C THR A 130 1.57 6.31 4.13
N VAL A 131 0.87 6.93 3.18
CA VAL A 131 0.38 6.26 1.97
C VAL A 131 1.13 6.78 0.75
N THR A 132 1.56 5.85 -0.10
CA THR A 132 2.16 6.15 -1.39
C THR A 132 1.31 5.55 -2.50
N GLY A 133 0.97 6.37 -3.50
CA GLY A 133 0.07 5.96 -4.56
C GLY A 133 -0.04 6.94 -5.71
N THR A 134 -0.70 6.52 -6.80
CA THR A 134 -1.01 7.42 -7.92
C THR A 134 -2.27 8.21 -7.59
N LEU A 135 -2.16 9.53 -7.58
CA LEU A 135 -3.29 10.43 -7.42
C LEU A 135 -4.07 10.53 -8.73
N SER A 136 -5.40 10.53 -8.64
CA SER A 136 -6.29 11.06 -9.67
C SER A 136 -7.04 12.26 -9.11
N ALA A 137 -6.93 13.41 -9.77
CA ALA A 137 -7.60 14.64 -9.36
C ALA A 137 -8.50 15.16 -10.48
N TYR A 138 -9.69 15.65 -10.12
CA TYR A 138 -10.69 16.12 -11.07
C TYR A 138 -11.47 17.30 -10.50
N GLN A 139 -12.00 18.14 -11.39
CA GLN A 139 -12.83 19.26 -11.00
C GLN A 139 -14.19 18.75 -10.51
N SER A 140 -14.61 19.22 -9.33
CA SER A 140 -15.90 18.85 -8.74
C SER A 140 -16.46 20.01 -7.93
N SER A 141 -17.72 20.39 -8.19
CA SER A 141 -18.42 21.41 -7.42
C SER A 141 -18.79 20.95 -6.01
N GLU A 142 -18.75 19.65 -5.74
CA GLU A 142 -19.10 19.06 -4.45
C GLU A 142 -17.87 18.92 -3.53
N ALA A 143 -16.67 18.98 -4.09
CA ALA A 143 -15.43 18.87 -3.34
C ALA A 143 -15.01 20.23 -2.76
N GLU A 144 -14.41 20.20 -1.57
CA GLU A 144 -13.81 21.39 -0.98
C GLU A 144 -12.67 21.92 -1.86
N GLY A 145 -12.65 23.23 -2.08
CA GLY A 145 -11.68 23.84 -3.00
C GLY A 145 -11.95 23.54 -4.49
N GLY A 146 -13.07 22.90 -4.83
CA GLY A 146 -13.49 22.64 -6.21
C GLY A 146 -12.76 21.47 -6.89
N VAL A 147 -11.97 20.69 -6.14
CA VAL A 147 -11.16 19.58 -6.67
C VAL A 147 -11.40 18.33 -5.83
N GLY A 148 -11.97 17.30 -6.45
CA GLY A 148 -12.05 15.96 -5.87
C GLY A 148 -10.79 15.17 -6.20
N CYS A 149 -10.38 14.28 -5.30
CA CYS A 149 -9.28 13.36 -5.59
C CYS A 149 -9.41 12.01 -4.89
N PHE A 150 -8.73 11.02 -5.45
CA PHE A 150 -8.50 9.72 -4.83
C PHE A 150 -7.07 9.24 -5.13
N VAL A 151 -6.52 8.43 -4.25
CA VAL A 151 -5.19 7.85 -4.36
C VAL A 151 -5.32 6.34 -4.54
N LYS A 152 -4.80 5.84 -5.65
CA LYS A 152 -4.61 4.42 -5.88
C LYS A 152 -3.36 3.96 -5.13
N VAL A 153 -3.53 3.28 -4.00
CA VAL A 153 -2.44 2.97 -3.06
C VAL A 153 -1.58 1.82 -3.57
N PHE A 154 -0.26 1.92 -3.37
CA PHE A 154 0.71 0.85 -3.63
C PHE A 154 1.60 0.54 -2.43
N LYS A 155 1.80 1.51 -1.52
CA LYS A 155 2.59 1.37 -0.31
C LYS A 155 1.87 1.99 0.87
N ILE A 156 1.89 1.31 2.01
CA ILE A 156 1.40 1.79 3.29
C ILE A 156 2.52 1.58 4.31
N GLU A 157 2.88 2.62 5.06
CA GLU A 157 3.89 2.55 6.11
C GLU A 157 3.29 3.03 7.43
N GLN A 158 3.59 2.31 8.51
CA GLN A 158 3.17 2.59 9.89
C GLN A 158 4.28 2.17 10.84
#